data_AF-A0A0Q6WKD9-F1
#
_entry.id   AF-A0A0Q6WKD9-F1
#
_cell.length_a   1.000
_cell.length_b   1.000
_cell.length_c   1.000
_cell.angle_alpha   90.00
_cell.angle_beta   90.00
_cell.angle_gamma   90.00
#
_symmetry.space_group_name_H-M   'P 1'
#
loop_
_entity.id
_entity.type
_entity.pdbx_description
1 polymer ?
#
loop_
_entity_poly.entity_id
_entity_poly.type
_entity_poly.pdbx_seq_one_letter_code
_entity_poly.pdbx_strand_id
1 'polypeptide(L)'
;MAAISGVVLGQCIGAIKDWVTVRTNREKDAAYLAILVGGHLERFVDGCWAVSFDDGTAEGRPAGEQGFHQITVQAPTFEPMTFDVDWKSLPSKLMFEILHLPYKADGLAVEIDRHFEYGDWPEYYDEFAVRQYKYLSLAIYAADLVRRLRRAADLPLEIDATAGRERASRMAERLAFLNERQSERETRMQQRQAKQEAGA
;
A
#
# COMPACT_ATOMS: atom_id res chain seq x y z
N MET A 1 -56.99 2.89 -26.79
CA MET A 1 -55.70 3.62 -26.63
C MET A 1 -55.36 3.98 -25.18
N ALA A 2 -56.33 4.28 -24.28
CA ALA A 2 -56.04 4.68 -22.89
C ALA A 2 -55.42 3.60 -21.97
N ALA A 3 -55.68 2.30 -22.23
CA ALA A 3 -55.17 1.22 -21.37
C ALA A 3 -53.67 0.93 -21.56
N ILE A 4 -53.12 1.13 -22.77
CA ILE A 4 -51.71 0.89 -23.08
C ILE A 4 -50.84 1.98 -22.45
N SER A 5 -51.35 3.21 -22.38
CA SER A 5 -50.65 4.35 -21.77
C SER A 5 -50.39 4.15 -20.27
N GLY A 6 -51.32 3.53 -19.53
CA GLY A 6 -51.16 3.26 -18.09
C GLY A 6 -50.09 2.20 -17.77
N VAL A 7 -49.98 1.16 -18.61
CA VAL A 7 -48.99 0.07 -18.43
C VAL A 7 -47.57 0.58 -18.67
N VAL A 8 -47.36 1.40 -19.71
CA VAL A 8 -46.04 1.97 -20.02
C VAL A 8 -45.58 2.93 -18.92
N LEU A 9 -46.47 3.80 -18.42
CA LEU A 9 -46.17 4.70 -17.31
C LEU A 9 -45.81 3.94 -16.02
N GLY A 10 -46.54 2.87 -15.70
CA GLY A 10 -46.25 2.01 -14.55
C GLY A 10 -44.87 1.34 -14.65
N GLN A 11 -44.51 0.80 -15.82
CA GLN A 11 -43.20 0.17 -16.01
C GLN A 11 -42.05 1.17 -15.97
N CYS A 12 -42.22 2.38 -16.51
CA CYS A 12 -41.21 3.44 -16.42
C CYS A 12 -40.95 3.88 -14.96
N ILE A 13 -42.01 4.07 -14.17
CA ILE A 13 -41.86 4.44 -12.75
C ILE A 13 -41.17 3.33 -11.96
N GLY A 14 -41.52 2.05 -12.22
CA GLY A 14 -40.85 0.89 -11.65
C GLY A 14 -39.35 0.87 -11.97
N ALA A 15 -38.99 1.00 -13.24
CA ALA A 15 -37.59 1.02 -13.67
C ALA A 15 -36.79 2.19 -13.07
N ILE A 16 -37.40 3.37 -12.94
CA ILE A 16 -36.77 4.53 -12.29
C ILE A 16 -36.54 4.23 -10.80
N LYS A 17 -37.56 3.74 -10.09
CA LYS A 17 -37.45 3.41 -8.66
C LYS A 17 -36.39 2.35 -8.41
N ASP A 18 -36.36 1.30 -9.23
CA ASP A 18 -35.38 0.22 -9.12
C ASP A 18 -33.97 0.76 -9.38
N TRP A 19 -33.79 1.59 -10.41
CA TRP A 19 -32.51 2.25 -10.68
C TRP A 19 -32.03 3.13 -9.52
N VAL A 20 -32.92 3.96 -8.94
CA VAL A 20 -32.60 4.78 -7.76
C VAL A 20 -32.24 3.91 -6.56
N THR A 21 -32.98 2.83 -6.34
CA THR A 21 -32.73 1.90 -5.22
C THR A 21 -31.39 1.20 -5.37
N VAL A 22 -31.08 0.67 -6.56
CA VAL A 22 -29.79 0.03 -6.86
C VAL A 22 -28.64 1.03 -6.69
N ARG A 23 -28.81 2.26 -7.18
CA ARG A 23 -27.79 3.30 -7.04
C ARG A 23 -27.53 3.68 -5.58
N THR A 24 -28.59 3.95 -4.82
CA THR A 24 -28.45 4.35 -3.40
C THR A 24 -27.89 3.24 -2.53
N ASN A 25 -28.24 1.98 -2.79
CA ASN A 25 -27.63 0.84 -2.11
C ASN A 25 -26.14 0.73 -2.46
N ARG A 26 -25.79 0.82 -3.75
CA ARG A 26 -24.39 0.80 -4.19
C ARG A 26 -23.54 1.91 -3.57
N GLU A 27 -24.10 3.11 -3.41
CA GLU A 27 -23.42 4.23 -2.74
C GLU A 27 -23.18 3.95 -1.24
N LYS A 28 -24.17 3.37 -0.53
CA LYS A 28 -24.02 2.95 0.87
C LYS A 28 -22.99 1.84 1.03
N ASP A 29 -23.03 0.84 0.15
CA ASP A 29 -22.10 -0.29 0.16
C ASP A 29 -20.67 0.18 -0.10
N ALA A 30 -20.48 1.09 -1.08
CA ALA A 30 -19.18 1.70 -1.36
C ALA A 30 -18.66 2.53 -0.19
N ALA A 31 -19.52 3.29 0.49
CA ALA A 31 -19.14 4.07 1.67
C ALA A 31 -18.74 3.18 2.85
N TYR A 32 -19.53 2.15 3.15
CA TYR A 32 -19.20 1.19 4.21
C TYR A 32 -17.88 0.47 3.92
N LEU A 33 -17.70 -0.02 2.68
CA LEU A 33 -16.46 -0.62 2.23
C LEU A 33 -15.29 0.36 2.40
N ALA A 34 -15.43 1.60 1.93
CA ALA A 34 -14.35 2.59 2.01
C ALA A 34 -13.95 2.94 3.45
N ILE A 35 -14.90 2.98 4.37
CA ILE A 35 -14.65 3.20 5.80
C ILE A 35 -13.88 2.02 6.40
N LEU A 36 -14.41 0.80 6.24
CA LEU A 36 -13.85 -0.41 6.85
C LEU A 36 -12.48 -0.75 6.24
N VAL A 37 -12.45 -0.97 4.92
CA VAL A 37 -11.23 -1.36 4.19
C VAL A 37 -10.20 -0.23 4.25
N GLY A 38 -10.64 1.02 4.14
CA GLY A 38 -9.75 2.18 4.27
C GLY A 38 -9.05 2.25 5.62
N GLY A 39 -9.74 1.96 6.72
CA GLY A 39 -9.12 1.90 8.04
C GLY A 39 -8.07 0.79 8.18
N HIS A 40 -8.31 -0.38 7.58
CA HIS A 40 -7.32 -1.46 7.54
C HIS A 40 -6.12 -1.15 6.64
N LEU A 41 -6.36 -0.49 5.50
CA LEU A 41 -5.28 -0.01 4.63
C LEU A 41 -4.43 1.06 5.32
N GLU A 42 -5.00 1.97 6.10
CA GLU A 42 -4.22 2.95 6.88
C GLU A 42 -3.31 2.26 7.90
N ARG A 43 -3.79 1.22 8.60
CA ARG A 43 -2.91 0.41 9.49
C ARG A 43 -1.79 -0.28 8.72
N PHE A 44 -2.08 -0.77 7.52
CA PHE A 44 -1.07 -1.37 6.65
C PHE A 44 -0.03 -0.32 6.20
N VAL A 45 -0.47 0.90 5.87
CA VAL A 45 0.41 2.03 5.56
C VAL A 45 1.33 2.34 6.75
N ASP A 46 0.78 2.44 7.95
CA ASP A 46 1.55 2.74 9.17
C ASP A 46 2.58 1.64 9.48
N GLY A 47 2.22 0.36 9.28
CA GLY A 47 3.16 -0.74 9.43
C GLY A 47 4.29 -0.70 8.39
N CYS A 48 3.98 -0.41 7.13
CA CYS A 48 5.00 -0.27 6.08
C CYS A 48 5.90 0.93 6.36
N TRP A 49 5.32 2.01 6.86
CA TRP A 49 6.06 3.19 7.30
C TRP A 49 7.01 2.86 8.46
N ALA A 50 6.58 2.09 9.46
CA ALA A 50 7.44 1.65 10.55
C ALA A 50 8.64 0.81 10.04
N VAL A 51 8.40 -0.14 9.13
CA VAL A 51 9.47 -0.93 8.52
C VAL A 51 10.46 -0.07 7.72
N SER A 52 10.02 1.09 7.21
CA SER A 52 10.91 2.02 6.51
C SER A 52 12.01 2.64 7.38
N PHE A 53 11.96 2.43 8.70
CA PHE A 53 12.99 2.83 9.67
C PHE A 53 13.75 1.65 10.29
N ASP A 54 13.40 0.42 9.95
CA ASP A 54 14.07 -0.78 10.48
C ASP A 54 15.49 -0.88 9.89
N ASP A 55 16.50 -0.65 10.71
CA ASP A 55 17.93 -0.72 10.36
C ASP A 55 18.64 -1.92 10.98
N GLY A 56 17.86 -2.84 11.57
CA GLY A 56 18.38 -4.03 12.22
C GLY A 56 18.98 -3.80 13.61
N THR A 57 18.77 -2.62 14.19
CA THR A 57 19.27 -2.26 15.52
C THR A 57 18.16 -2.14 16.57
N ALA A 58 18.51 -2.44 17.81
CA ALA A 58 17.70 -2.19 19.00
C ALA A 58 18.53 -1.36 19.99
N GLU A 59 17.98 -0.23 20.44
CA GLU A 59 18.67 0.70 21.36
C GLU A 59 20.05 1.16 20.86
N GLY A 60 20.20 1.31 19.54
CA GLY A 60 21.45 1.74 18.90
C GLY A 60 22.53 0.66 18.84
N ARG A 61 22.18 -0.62 19.06
CA ARG A 61 23.08 -1.77 18.94
C ARG A 61 22.46 -2.81 18.00
N PRO A 62 23.27 -3.67 17.35
CA PRO A 62 22.73 -4.77 16.55
C PRO A 62 21.71 -5.60 17.36
N ALA A 63 20.54 -5.86 16.76
CA ALA A 63 19.41 -6.44 17.48
C ALA A 63 19.48 -7.96 17.65
N GLY A 64 20.29 -8.63 16.82
CA GLY A 64 20.49 -10.07 16.82
C GLY A 64 21.53 -10.52 17.85
N GLU A 65 21.58 -11.84 18.05
CA GLU A 65 22.61 -12.46 18.89
C GLU A 65 24.02 -12.17 18.34
N GLN A 66 25.02 -12.21 19.22
CA GLN A 66 26.45 -12.06 18.86
C GLN A 66 26.82 -10.74 18.13
N GLY A 67 25.95 -9.72 18.19
CA GLY A 67 26.18 -8.43 17.55
C GLY A 67 25.75 -8.37 16.09
N PHE A 68 24.83 -9.25 15.66
CA PHE A 68 24.28 -9.25 14.30
C PHE A 68 23.13 -8.27 14.14
N HIS A 69 23.01 -7.65 12.97
CA HIS A 69 21.81 -6.89 12.65
C HIS A 69 20.68 -7.86 12.30
N GLN A 70 19.48 -7.64 12.84
CA GLN A 70 18.34 -8.52 12.61
C GLN A 70 17.06 -7.69 12.50
N ILE A 71 16.14 -8.12 11.63
CA ILE A 71 14.84 -7.47 11.43
C ILE A 71 14.15 -7.26 12.79
N THR A 72 13.84 -6.00 13.10
CA THR A 72 13.21 -5.62 14.38
C THR A 72 11.74 -5.24 14.22
N VAL A 73 11.33 -4.86 13.01
CA VAL A 73 9.95 -4.45 12.72
C VAL A 73 9.29 -5.47 11.81
N GLN A 74 8.21 -6.08 12.32
CA GLN A 74 7.42 -7.01 11.53
C GLN A 74 6.68 -6.29 10.40
N ALA A 75 6.70 -6.89 9.21
CA ALA A 75 5.94 -6.38 8.08
C ALA A 75 4.43 -6.50 8.34
N PRO A 76 3.63 -5.49 7.99
CA PRO A 76 2.18 -5.57 8.14
C PRO A 76 1.59 -6.54 7.13
N THR A 77 0.46 -7.15 7.51
CA THR A 77 -0.37 -7.95 6.61
C THR A 77 -1.67 -7.22 6.28
N PHE A 78 -2.26 -7.56 5.13
CA PHE A 78 -3.56 -7.05 4.71
C PHE A 78 -4.34 -8.20 4.07
N GLU A 79 -5.51 -8.52 4.63
CA GLU A 79 -6.30 -9.69 4.24
C GLU A 79 -7.68 -9.25 3.74
N PRO A 80 -7.79 -8.73 2.50
CA PRO A 80 -9.01 -8.11 2.02
C PRO A 80 -10.20 -9.08 1.98
N MET A 81 -9.96 -10.36 1.69
CA MET A 81 -11.02 -11.36 1.55
C MET A 81 -11.70 -11.74 2.88
N THR A 82 -11.20 -11.25 4.02
CA THR A 82 -11.82 -11.45 5.33
C THR A 82 -12.93 -10.44 5.63
N PHE A 83 -13.03 -9.36 4.84
CA PHE A 83 -14.03 -8.32 5.05
C PHE A 83 -15.36 -8.69 4.40
N ASP A 84 -16.44 -8.60 5.18
CA ASP A 84 -17.82 -8.76 4.70
C ASP A 84 -18.30 -7.44 4.07
N VAL A 85 -17.92 -7.23 2.81
CA VAL A 85 -18.21 -6.02 2.02
C VAL A 85 -18.50 -6.37 0.55
N ASP A 86 -19.32 -5.57 -0.13
CA ASP A 86 -19.53 -5.74 -1.57
C ASP A 86 -18.42 -5.07 -2.39
N TRP A 87 -17.40 -5.85 -2.76
CA TRP A 87 -16.31 -5.40 -3.62
C TRP A 87 -16.78 -4.86 -4.98
N LYS A 88 -17.94 -5.31 -5.48
CA LYS A 88 -18.49 -4.86 -6.77
C LYS A 88 -19.04 -3.44 -6.72
N SER A 89 -19.19 -2.86 -5.52
CA SER A 89 -19.56 -1.46 -5.33
C SER A 89 -18.46 -0.51 -5.85
N LEU A 90 -17.20 -0.94 -5.87
CA LEU A 90 -16.05 -0.15 -6.32
C LEU A 90 -15.88 -0.11 -7.84
N PRO A 91 -15.14 0.90 -8.36
CA PRO A 91 -14.59 0.85 -9.72
C PRO A 91 -13.66 -0.37 -9.88
N SER A 92 -13.80 -1.12 -10.97
CA SER A 92 -13.11 -2.39 -11.21
C SER A 92 -11.58 -2.30 -11.05
N LYS A 93 -10.96 -1.23 -11.56
CA LYS A 93 -9.51 -1.00 -11.43
C LYS A 93 -9.09 -0.85 -9.96
N LEU A 94 -9.84 -0.09 -9.18
CA LEU A 94 -9.52 0.13 -7.77
C LEU A 94 -9.73 -1.14 -6.95
N MET A 95 -10.82 -1.87 -7.20
CA MET A 95 -11.07 -3.19 -6.62
C MET A 95 -9.89 -4.13 -6.89
N PHE A 96 -9.46 -4.25 -8.15
CA PHE A 96 -8.32 -5.08 -8.52
C PHE A 96 -7.04 -4.70 -7.77
N GLU A 97 -6.69 -3.40 -7.74
CA GLU A 97 -5.48 -2.92 -7.07
C GLU A 97 -5.49 -3.19 -5.55
N ILE A 98 -6.63 -3.02 -4.87
CA ILE A 98 -6.76 -3.32 -3.43
C ILE A 98 -6.66 -4.83 -3.19
N LEU A 99 -7.39 -5.65 -3.96
CA LEU A 99 -7.39 -7.11 -3.79
C LEU A 99 -6.03 -7.74 -4.14
N HIS A 100 -5.24 -7.09 -4.99
CA HIS A 100 -3.91 -7.54 -5.39
C HIS A 100 -2.78 -7.02 -4.47
N LEU A 101 -3.08 -6.11 -3.55
CA LEU A 101 -2.10 -5.57 -2.60
C LEU A 101 -1.37 -6.66 -1.78
N PRO A 102 -2.03 -7.73 -1.27
CA PRO A 102 -1.36 -8.78 -0.51
C PRO A 102 -0.30 -9.49 -1.36
N TYR A 103 -0.65 -9.87 -2.59
CA TYR A 103 0.31 -10.50 -3.52
C TYR A 103 1.51 -9.60 -3.81
N LYS A 104 1.28 -8.28 -3.94
CA LYS A 104 2.37 -7.31 -4.10
C LYS A 104 3.27 -7.26 -2.86
N ALA A 105 2.70 -7.32 -1.66
CA ALA A 105 3.43 -7.33 -0.40
C ALA A 105 4.26 -8.62 -0.24
N ASP A 106 3.68 -9.78 -0.58
CA ASP A 106 4.35 -11.08 -0.52
C ASP A 106 5.52 -11.15 -1.50
N GLY A 107 5.31 -10.72 -2.75
CA GLY A 107 6.37 -10.68 -3.76
C GLY A 107 7.54 -9.80 -3.34
N LEU A 108 7.25 -8.67 -2.69
CA LEU A 108 8.25 -7.76 -2.13
C LEU A 108 8.99 -8.40 -0.94
N ALA A 109 8.29 -9.13 -0.07
CA ALA A 109 8.92 -9.83 1.06
C ALA A 109 9.88 -10.91 0.58
N VAL A 110 9.48 -11.72 -0.43
CA VAL A 110 10.36 -12.73 -1.06
C VAL A 110 11.58 -12.09 -1.71
N GLU A 111 11.41 -10.95 -2.37
CA GLU A 111 12.53 -10.24 -2.98
C GLU A 111 13.53 -9.73 -1.92
N ILE A 112 13.04 -9.17 -0.81
CA ILE A 112 13.88 -8.73 0.30
C ILE A 112 14.62 -9.91 0.92
N ASP A 113 13.94 -11.02 1.17
CA ASP A 113 14.54 -12.22 1.77
C ASP A 113 15.74 -12.72 0.97
N ARG A 114 15.62 -12.74 -0.37
CA ARG A 114 16.75 -13.06 -1.27
C ARG A 114 17.93 -12.09 -1.15
N HIS A 115 17.69 -10.81 -0.85
CA HIS A 115 18.80 -9.89 -0.58
C HIS A 115 19.53 -10.27 0.71
N PHE A 116 18.81 -10.66 1.76
CA PHE A 116 19.40 -11.10 3.02
C PHE A 116 20.14 -12.45 2.90
N GLU A 117 19.65 -13.39 2.08
CA GLU A 117 20.29 -14.69 1.85
C GLU A 117 21.75 -14.58 1.37
N TYR A 118 22.05 -13.59 0.53
CA TYR A 118 23.37 -13.36 -0.06
C TYR A 118 24.02 -12.06 0.44
N GLY A 119 23.51 -11.50 1.53
CA GLY A 119 23.87 -10.18 2.00
C GLY A 119 25.23 -10.09 2.69
N ASP A 120 25.71 -8.87 2.88
CA ASP A 120 27.00 -8.59 3.52
C ASP A 120 26.90 -8.76 5.05
N TRP A 121 27.12 -10.00 5.48
CA TRP A 121 27.13 -10.39 6.89
C TRP A 121 28.34 -9.76 7.64
N PRO A 122 28.20 -9.34 8.91
CA PRO A 122 27.02 -9.44 9.80
C PRO A 122 26.06 -8.23 9.83
N GLU A 123 26.42 -7.11 9.20
CA GLU A 123 25.69 -5.85 9.39
C GLU A 123 24.51 -5.64 8.44
N TYR A 124 24.51 -6.29 7.28
CA TYR A 124 23.40 -6.24 6.32
C TYR A 124 22.94 -4.81 5.92
N TYR A 125 23.86 -3.83 5.93
CA TYR A 125 23.51 -2.42 5.76
C TYR A 125 22.76 -2.14 4.45
N ASP A 126 23.17 -2.80 3.37
CA ASP A 126 22.59 -2.60 2.05
C ASP A 126 21.23 -3.29 1.93
N GLU A 127 21.05 -4.43 2.59
CA GLU A 127 19.83 -5.23 2.63
C GLU A 127 18.74 -4.53 3.46
N PHE A 128 19.11 -3.95 4.62
CA PHE A 128 18.22 -3.08 5.38
C PHE A 128 17.84 -1.84 4.58
N ALA A 129 18.76 -1.23 3.82
CA ALA A 129 18.41 -0.11 2.94
C ALA A 129 17.39 -0.52 1.86
N VAL A 130 17.54 -1.72 1.27
CA VAL A 130 16.55 -2.28 0.34
C VAL A 130 15.19 -2.47 1.02
N ARG A 131 15.17 -3.09 2.21
CA ARG A 131 13.96 -3.31 3.02
C ARG A 131 13.24 -1.98 3.29
N GLN A 132 13.97 -0.98 3.77
CA GLN A 132 13.42 0.33 4.10
C GLN A 132 12.79 1.01 2.88
N TYR A 133 13.50 1.00 1.74
CA TYR A 133 13.04 1.61 0.50
C TYR A 133 11.78 0.94 -0.05
N LYS A 134 11.78 -0.39 -0.10
CA LYS A 134 10.68 -1.18 -0.65
C LYS A 134 9.40 -1.01 0.18
N TYR A 135 9.50 -1.09 1.50
CA TYR A 135 8.33 -0.88 2.36
C TYR A 135 7.84 0.57 2.37
N LEU A 136 8.72 1.57 2.28
CA LEU A 136 8.27 2.96 2.08
C LEU A 136 7.48 3.14 0.78
N SER A 137 8.00 2.57 -0.31
CA SER A 137 7.31 2.62 -1.61
C SER A 137 5.95 1.92 -1.56
N LEU A 138 5.84 0.83 -0.79
CA LEU A 138 4.59 0.13 -0.55
C LEU A 138 3.62 0.94 0.31
N ALA A 139 4.12 1.64 1.34
CA ALA A 139 3.34 2.54 2.19
C ALA A 139 2.70 3.68 1.36
N ILE A 140 3.50 4.34 0.51
CA ILE A 140 3.05 5.42 -0.36
C ILE A 140 1.98 4.92 -1.35
N TYR A 141 2.21 3.74 -1.94
CA TYR A 141 1.25 3.10 -2.83
C TYR A 141 -0.08 2.80 -2.12
N ALA A 142 -0.04 2.21 -0.93
CA ALA A 142 -1.25 1.90 -0.16
C ALA A 142 -1.97 3.17 0.31
N ALA A 143 -1.24 4.24 0.66
CA ALA A 143 -1.82 5.54 1.00
C ALA A 143 -2.58 6.17 -0.19
N ASP A 144 -2.06 6.03 -1.41
CA ASP A 144 -2.81 6.43 -2.62
C ASP A 144 -4.10 5.61 -2.80
N LEU A 145 -4.05 4.29 -2.56
CA LEU A 145 -5.26 3.45 -2.60
C LEU A 145 -6.31 3.92 -1.59
N VAL A 146 -5.92 4.26 -0.36
CA VAL A 146 -6.85 4.82 0.64
C VAL A 146 -7.52 6.09 0.13
N ARG A 147 -6.74 7.03 -0.43
CA ARG A 147 -7.27 8.30 -0.94
C ARG A 147 -8.22 8.08 -2.11
N ARG A 148 -7.89 7.17 -3.03
CA ARG A 148 -8.74 6.81 -4.16
C ARG A 148 -10.00 6.08 -3.73
N LEU A 149 -9.92 5.25 -2.70
CA LEU A 149 -11.06 4.57 -2.09
C LEU A 149 -12.03 5.55 -1.43
N ARG A 150 -11.53 6.47 -0.61
CA ARG A 150 -12.35 7.56 -0.03
C ARG A 150 -13.01 8.40 -1.12
N ARG A 151 -12.26 8.78 -2.17
CA ARG A 151 -12.80 9.54 -3.31
C ARG A 151 -13.90 8.79 -4.06
N ALA A 152 -13.73 7.48 -4.27
CA ALA A 152 -14.72 6.66 -4.98
C ALA A 152 -16.05 6.54 -4.20
N ALA A 153 -16.02 6.74 -2.89
CA ALA A 153 -17.16 6.70 -2.00
C ALA A 153 -17.65 8.09 -1.54
N ASP A 154 -17.16 9.18 -2.16
CA ASP A 154 -17.47 10.56 -1.80
C ASP A 154 -17.23 10.89 -0.31
N LEU A 155 -16.20 10.28 0.27
CA LEU A 155 -15.78 10.51 1.65
C LEU A 155 -14.68 11.59 1.72
N PRO A 156 -14.55 12.29 2.87
CA PRO A 156 -13.41 13.16 3.13
C PRO A 156 -12.10 12.39 2.92
N LEU A 157 -11.16 12.96 2.15
CA LEU A 157 -9.90 12.29 1.81
C LEU A 157 -9.02 12.06 3.03
N GLU A 158 -9.12 12.93 4.02
CA GLU A 158 -8.42 12.86 5.30
C GLU A 158 -9.41 13.27 6.39
N ILE A 159 -9.31 12.65 7.57
CA ILE A 159 -10.07 13.10 8.76
C ILE A 159 -9.52 14.44 9.24
N ASP A 160 -8.19 14.54 9.30
CA ASP A 160 -7.45 15.76 9.57
C ASP A 160 -6.56 16.08 8.37
N ALA A 161 -6.91 17.13 7.63
CA ALA A 161 -6.18 17.54 6.44
C ALA A 161 -4.75 18.02 6.75
N THR A 162 -4.49 18.55 7.95
CA THR A 162 -3.16 18.99 8.37
C THR A 162 -2.27 17.80 8.66
N ALA A 163 -2.74 16.86 9.49
CA ALA A 163 -2.02 15.61 9.77
C ALA A 163 -1.76 14.80 8.49
N GLY A 164 -2.75 14.74 7.57
CA GLY A 164 -2.59 14.07 6.29
C GLY A 164 -1.49 14.69 5.41
N ARG A 165 -1.41 16.03 5.35
CA ARG A 165 -0.33 16.73 4.62
C ARG A 165 1.04 16.50 5.26
N GLU A 166 1.12 16.55 6.58
CA GLU A 166 2.37 16.31 7.31
C GLU A 166 2.90 14.90 7.05
N ARG A 167 2.04 13.88 7.16
CA ARG A 167 2.39 12.50 6.85
C ARG A 167 2.93 12.35 5.42
N ALA A 168 2.24 12.95 4.44
CA ALA A 168 2.69 12.92 3.05
C ALA A 168 4.06 13.60 2.87
N SER A 169 4.31 14.74 3.53
CA SER A 169 5.62 15.42 3.51
C SER A 169 6.72 14.52 4.06
N ARG A 170 6.48 13.94 5.25
CA ARG A 170 7.45 13.04 5.91
C ARG A 170 7.78 11.82 5.05
N MET A 171 6.78 11.22 4.41
CA MET A 171 7.00 10.12 3.47
C MET A 171 7.82 10.53 2.25
N ALA A 172 7.54 11.72 1.69
CA ALA A 172 8.29 12.24 0.55
C ALA A 172 9.76 12.55 0.91
N GLU A 173 10.00 13.17 2.06
CA GLU A 173 11.34 13.45 2.59
C GLU A 173 12.13 12.15 2.81
N ARG A 174 11.50 11.14 3.45
CA ARG A 174 12.13 9.84 3.65
C ARG A 174 12.43 9.15 2.32
N LEU A 175 11.53 9.26 1.34
CA LEU A 175 11.73 8.67 0.02
C LEU A 175 12.89 9.33 -0.71
N ALA A 176 13.01 10.65 -0.65
CA ALA A 176 14.14 11.38 -1.21
C ALA A 176 15.47 10.91 -0.60
N PHE A 177 15.53 10.80 0.74
CA PHE A 177 16.70 10.28 1.45
C PHE A 177 17.07 8.85 1.02
N LEU A 178 16.10 7.95 0.90
CA LEU A 178 16.37 6.56 0.50
C LEU A 178 16.74 6.45 -1.00
N ASN A 179 16.17 7.29 -1.86
CA ASN A 179 16.55 7.35 -3.29
C ASN A 179 18.01 7.79 -3.47
N GLU A 180 18.48 8.75 -2.69
CA GLU A 180 19.88 9.18 -2.70
C GLU A 180 20.81 8.02 -2.30
N ARG A 181 20.49 7.32 -1.20
CA ARG A 181 21.24 6.13 -0.79
C ARG A 181 21.24 5.01 -1.82
N GLN A 182 20.10 4.82 -2.50
CA GLN A 182 19.95 3.81 -3.55
C GLN A 182 20.84 4.13 -4.77
N SER A 183 20.87 5.40 -5.22
CA SER A 183 21.68 5.81 -6.38
C SER A 183 23.18 5.73 -6.09
N GLU A 184 23.61 6.08 -4.87
CA GLU A 184 24.98 5.87 -4.41
C GLU A 184 25.36 4.38 -4.47
N ARG A 185 24.48 3.49 -4.00
CA ARG A 185 24.73 2.05 -4.00
C ARG A 185 24.83 1.49 -5.42
N GLU A 186 23.92 1.88 -6.31
CA GLU A 186 23.95 1.49 -7.73
C GLU A 186 25.26 1.94 -8.40
N THR A 187 25.72 3.15 -8.09
CA THR A 187 27.01 3.68 -8.58
C THR A 187 28.18 2.85 -8.05
N ARG A 188 28.19 2.52 -6.75
CA ARG A 188 29.24 1.66 -6.15
C ARG A 188 29.26 0.26 -6.79
N MET A 189 28.10 -0.33 -7.06
CA MET A 189 27.98 -1.66 -7.68
C MET A 189 28.49 -1.65 -9.13
N GLN A 190 28.12 -0.64 -9.92
CA GLN A 190 28.61 -0.48 -11.30
C GLN A 190 30.13 -0.31 -11.34
N GLN A 191 30.69 0.48 -10.42
CA GLN A 191 32.15 0.65 -10.32
C GLN A 191 32.86 -0.64 -9.92
N ARG A 192 32.29 -1.44 -9.02
CA ARG A 192 32.84 -2.76 -8.64
C ARG A 192 32.82 -3.72 -9.82
N GLN A 193 31.71 -3.78 -10.55
CA GLN A 193 31.56 -4.64 -11.72
C GLN A 193 32.52 -4.24 -12.84
N ALA A 194 32.61 -2.94 -13.17
CA ALA A 194 33.55 -2.46 -14.19
C ALA A 194 35.02 -2.75 -13.85
N LYS A 195 35.39 -2.71 -12.55
CA LYS A 195 36.73 -3.11 -12.09
C LYS A 195 36.98 -4.61 -12.20
N GLN A 196 35.97 -5.44 -11.98
CA GLN A 196 36.07 -6.90 -12.15
C GLN A 196 36.19 -7.27 -13.64
N GLU A 197 35.44 -6.61 -14.52
CA GLU A 197 35.51 -6.80 -15.96
C GLU A 197 36.82 -6.29 -16.59
N ALA A 198 37.40 -5.21 -16.04
CA ALA A 198 38.69 -4.68 -16.50
C ALA A 198 39.92 -5.43 -15.95
N GLY A 199 39.74 -6.27 -14.93
CA GLY A 199 40.78 -7.09 -14.31
C GLY A 199 40.79 -8.55 -14.78
N ALA A 200 39.83 -8.95 -15.63
CA ALA A 200 39.71 -10.26 -16.26
C ALA A 200 40.16 -10.21 -17.73
#